data_AF-F7T840-F1
#
_entry.id   AF-F7T840-F1
#
_cell.length_a   1.000
_cell.length_b   1.000
_cell.length_c   1.000
_cell.angle_alpha   90.00
_cell.angle_beta   90.00
_cell.angle_gamma   90.00
#
_symmetry.space_group_name_H-M   'P 1'
#
loop_
_entity.id
_entity.type
_entity.pdbx_description
1 polymer ?
#
loop_
_entity_poly.entity_id
_entity_poly.type
_entity_poly.pdbx_seq_one_letter_code
_entity_poly.pdbx_strand_id
1 'polypeptide(L)'
;MTTPQELKAIVSEGLLSFPVTDFDAQGNFNAKTYAQRLEWLAPYGATALFAAGGTGEFFSLAPDEYSDVIRTAVTTCAGKVPILAGAGGPTRVAI
;
A
#
# COMPACT_ATOMS: atom_id res chain seq x y z
N MET A 1 2.80 14.05 9.27
CA MET A 1 1.93 12.85 9.36
C MET A 1 0.50 13.34 9.29
N THR A 2 -0.34 12.64 8.54
CA THR A 2 -1.79 12.90 8.48
C THR A 2 -2.45 12.41 9.76
N THR A 3 -3.24 13.26 10.42
CA THR A 3 -4.03 12.91 11.61
C THR A 3 -5.23 12.02 11.23
N PRO A 4 -5.84 11.28 12.18
CA PRO A 4 -7.02 10.47 11.90
C PRO A 4 -8.21 11.26 11.33
N GLN A 5 -8.42 12.50 11.77
CA GLN A 5 -9.50 13.37 11.28
C GLN A 5 -9.23 13.87 9.86
N GLU A 6 -7.99 14.25 9.54
CA GLU A 6 -7.59 14.59 8.17
C GLU A 6 -7.71 13.39 7.24
N LEU A 7 -7.28 12.20 7.70
CA LEU A 7 -7.40 10.97 6.94
C LEU A 7 -8.86 10.63 6.65
N LYS A 8 -9.76 10.76 7.65
CA LYS A 8 -11.20 10.56 7.48
C LYS A 8 -11.78 11.45 6.38
N ALA A 9 -11.37 12.72 6.33
CA ALA A 9 -11.82 13.63 5.28
C ALA A 9 -11.30 13.17 3.90
N ILE A 10 -10.00 12.88 3.79
CA ILE A 10 -9.37 12.43 2.54
C ILE A 10 -10.02 11.16 1.98
N VAL A 11 -10.33 10.17 2.82
CA VAL A 11 -10.94 8.91 2.34
C VAL A 11 -12.44 9.03 2.07
N SER A 12 -13.09 10.11 2.53
CA SER A 12 -14.52 10.33 2.30
C SER A 12 -14.83 10.92 0.92
N GLU A 13 -13.80 11.35 0.20
CA GLU A 13 -13.92 11.97 -1.12
C GLU A 13 -12.79 11.53 -2.07
N GLY A 14 -13.10 11.45 -3.36
CA GLY A 14 -12.14 11.07 -4.39
C GLY A 14 -11.93 9.56 -4.55
N LEU A 15 -10.96 9.20 -5.39
CA LEU A 15 -10.68 7.83 -5.78
C LEU A 15 -9.65 7.20 -4.82
N LEU A 16 -9.94 5.99 -4.34
CA LEU A 16 -9.01 5.21 -3.52
C LEU A 16 -8.27 4.20 -4.40
N SER A 17 -6.94 4.17 -4.30
CA SER A 17 -6.11 3.23 -5.06
C SER A 17 -5.77 2.00 -4.23
N PHE A 18 -5.98 0.81 -4.80
CA PHE A 18 -5.62 -0.49 -4.21
C PHE A 18 -4.68 -1.23 -5.18
N PRO A 19 -3.39 -0.85 -5.27
CA PRO A 19 -2.46 -1.45 -6.21
C PRO A 19 -2.20 -2.93 -5.90
N VAL A 20 -2.02 -3.73 -6.96
CA VAL A 20 -1.48 -5.09 -6.86
C VAL A 20 -0.04 -5.06 -6.34
N THR A 21 0.35 -6.09 -5.60
CA THR A 21 1.75 -6.30 -5.20
C THR A 21 2.47 -6.99 -6.35
N ASP A 22 3.64 -6.47 -6.74
CA ASP A 22 4.41 -7.09 -7.81
C ASP A 22 5.33 -8.17 -7.26
N PHE A 23 5.36 -9.32 -7.93
CA PHE A 23 6.26 -10.43 -7.63
C PHE A 23 7.14 -10.76 -8.84
N ASP A 24 8.33 -11.30 -8.58
CA ASP A 24 9.21 -11.82 -9.63
C ASP A 24 8.80 -13.23 -10.09
N ALA A 25 9.54 -13.80 -11.05
CA ALA A 25 9.24 -15.14 -11.59
C ALA A 25 9.48 -16.28 -10.58
N GLN A 26 10.10 -16.00 -9.44
CA GLN A 26 10.29 -16.93 -8.33
C GLN A 26 9.23 -16.73 -7.23
N GLY A 27 8.35 -15.74 -7.38
CA GLY A 27 7.30 -15.42 -6.42
C GLY A 27 7.75 -14.48 -5.29
N ASN A 28 8.97 -13.94 -5.33
CA ASN A 28 9.42 -12.98 -4.30
C ASN A 28 8.90 -11.58 -4.61
N PHE A 29 8.64 -10.79 -3.58
CA PHE A 29 8.30 -9.38 -3.75
C PHE A 29 9.32 -8.62 -4.62
N ASN A 30 8.84 -7.96 -5.68
CA ASN A 30 9.63 -7.16 -6.60
C ASN A 30 9.47 -5.66 -6.32
N ALA A 31 10.25 -5.15 -5.38
CA ALA A 31 10.18 -3.75 -4.95
C ALA A 31 10.38 -2.74 -6.09
N LYS A 32 11.23 -3.06 -7.08
CA LYS A 32 11.54 -2.16 -8.18
C LYS A 32 10.33 -1.92 -9.08
N THR A 33 9.68 -2.99 -9.53
CA THR A 33 8.51 -2.85 -10.43
C THR A 33 7.30 -2.34 -9.66
N TYR A 34 7.16 -2.73 -8.40
CA TYR A 34 6.12 -2.18 -7.53
C TYR A 34 6.26 -0.66 -7.41
N ALA A 35 7.45 -0.14 -7.10
CA ALA A 35 7.69 1.31 -7.04
C ALA A 35 7.38 2.01 -8.37
N GLN A 36 7.83 1.45 -9.50
CA GLN A 36 7.51 1.98 -10.83
C GLN A 36 6.00 2.04 -11.10
N ARG A 37 5.25 1.01 -10.69
CA ARG A 37 3.79 0.99 -10.78
C ARG A 37 3.18 2.11 -9.93
N LEU A 38 3.65 2.32 -8.71
CA LEU A 38 3.13 3.38 -7.85
C LEU A 38 3.43 4.77 -8.41
N GLU A 39 4.61 4.98 -8.98
CA GLU A 39 4.96 6.23 -9.67
C GLU A 39 4.09 6.47 -10.90
N TRP A 40 3.82 5.42 -11.67
CA TRP A 40 2.92 5.49 -12.82
C TRP A 40 1.48 5.77 -12.41
N LEU A 41 1.00 5.22 -11.29
CA LEU A 41 -0.35 5.45 -10.78
C LEU A 41 -0.54 6.87 -10.18
N ALA A 42 0.51 7.45 -9.60
CA ALA A 42 0.46 8.72 -8.89
C ALA A 42 -0.27 9.88 -9.62
N PRO A 43 -0.03 10.15 -10.92
CA PRO A 43 -0.67 11.27 -11.61
C PRO A 43 -2.17 11.08 -11.89
N TYR A 44 -2.76 9.91 -11.67
CA TYR A 44 -4.17 9.63 -12.02
C TYR A 44 -5.20 10.07 -10.97
N GLY A 45 -4.78 10.80 -9.92
CA GLY A 45 -5.70 11.51 -9.04
C GLY A 45 -6.34 10.68 -7.93
N ALA A 46 -5.69 9.59 -7.49
CA ALA A 46 -6.10 8.92 -6.26
C ALA A 46 -5.83 9.83 -5.04
N THR A 47 -6.77 9.91 -4.11
CA THR A 47 -6.65 10.73 -2.89
C THR A 47 -5.97 9.97 -1.74
N ALA A 48 -6.01 8.65 -1.77
CA ALA A 48 -5.30 7.77 -0.85
C ALA A 48 -4.92 6.44 -1.53
N LEU A 49 -3.90 5.78 -0.97
CA LEU A 49 -3.43 4.49 -1.47
C LEU A 49 -3.42 3.45 -0.34
N PHE A 50 -4.03 2.30 -0.60
CA PHE A 50 -4.10 1.14 0.28
C PHE A 50 -3.07 0.09 -0.16
N ALA A 51 -1.94 0.05 0.53
CA ALA A 51 -0.85 -0.90 0.25
C ALA A 51 -1.08 -2.21 1.00
N ALA A 52 -0.74 -3.34 0.37
CA ALA A 52 -1.02 -4.67 0.89
C ALA A 52 -2.48 -4.80 1.37
N GLY A 53 -3.43 -4.35 0.54
CA GLY A 53 -4.86 -4.64 0.72
C GLY A 53 -5.24 -6.00 0.14
N GLY A 54 -6.54 -6.27 0.00
CA GLY A 54 -7.01 -7.49 -0.67
C GLY A 54 -6.50 -7.62 -2.11
N THR A 55 -6.58 -6.54 -2.90
CA THR A 55 -6.01 -6.47 -4.27
C THR A 55 -4.49 -6.57 -4.29
N GLY A 56 -3.82 -6.15 -3.20
CA GLY A 56 -2.39 -6.31 -3.00
C GLY A 56 -2.00 -7.69 -2.44
N GLU A 57 -2.93 -8.65 -2.45
CA GLU A 57 -2.73 -10.03 -2.02
C GLU A 57 -2.20 -10.18 -0.59
N PHE A 58 -2.63 -9.31 0.33
CA PHE A 58 -2.26 -9.34 1.76
C PHE A 58 -2.27 -10.74 2.39
N PHE A 59 -3.29 -11.52 2.05
CA PHE A 59 -3.50 -12.88 2.57
C PHE A 59 -2.48 -13.91 2.07
N SER A 60 -1.64 -13.55 1.11
CA SER A 60 -0.59 -14.39 0.53
C SER A 60 0.82 -13.94 0.92
N LEU A 61 0.98 -12.79 1.58
CA LEU A 61 2.30 -12.23 1.93
C LEU A 61 2.86 -12.87 3.20
N ALA A 62 4.15 -13.18 3.19
CA ALA A 62 4.87 -13.45 4.43
C ALA A 62 5.04 -12.15 5.26
N PRO A 63 5.23 -12.24 6.59
CA PRO A 63 5.33 -11.05 7.45
C PRO A 63 6.48 -10.09 7.11
N ASP A 64 7.60 -10.63 6.64
CA ASP A 64 8.75 -9.86 6.15
C ASP A 64 8.44 -9.19 4.80
N GLU A 65 7.83 -9.92 3.86
CA GLU A 65 7.37 -9.35 2.59
C GLU A 65 6.36 -8.22 2.80
N TYR A 66 5.39 -8.39 3.70
CA TYR A 66 4.45 -7.33 4.07
C TYR A 66 5.18 -6.05 4.50
N SER A 67 6.19 -6.19 5.35
CA SER A 67 6.97 -5.05 5.83
C SER A 67 7.70 -4.33 4.69
N ASP A 68 8.22 -5.07 3.71
CA ASP A 68 8.92 -4.51 2.55
C ASP A 68 7.98 -3.85 1.53
N VAL A 69 6.78 -4.42 1.33
CA VAL A 69 5.72 -3.81 0.52
C VAL A 69 5.32 -2.45 1.10
N ILE A 70 5.02 -2.40 2.40
CA ILE A 70 4.63 -1.15 3.07
C ILE A 70 5.76 -0.13 3.03
N ARG A 71 7.01 -0.55 3.30
CA ARG A 71 8.19 0.34 3.23
C ARG A 71 8.36 0.93 1.84
N THR A 72 8.21 0.12 0.80
CA THR A 72 8.34 0.55 -0.60
C THR A 72 7.22 1.54 -0.97
N ALA A 73 5.98 1.28 -0.58
CA ALA A 73 4.86 2.19 -0.83
C ALA A 73 5.03 3.54 -0.13
N VAL A 74 5.39 3.53 1.17
CA VAL A 74 5.62 4.75 1.95
C VAL A 74 6.76 5.58 1.36
N THR A 75 7.86 4.94 0.97
CA THR A 75 9.03 5.64 0.40
C THR A 75 8.69 6.24 -0.97
N THR A 76 8.04 5.48 -1.84
CA THR A 76 7.74 5.88 -3.23
C THR A 76 6.67 6.98 -3.32
N CYS A 77 5.70 6.94 -2.40
CA CYS A 77 4.56 7.86 -2.37
C CYS A 77 4.72 8.99 -1.33
N ALA A 78 5.91 9.13 -0.72
CA ALA A 78 6.19 10.15 0.27
C ALA A 78 5.82 11.56 -0.25
N GLY A 79 4.98 12.26 0.51
CA GLY A 79 4.52 13.61 0.18
C GLY A 79 3.50 13.70 -0.95
N LYS A 80 3.05 12.58 -1.53
CA LYS A 80 2.06 12.55 -2.62
C LYS A 80 0.64 12.30 -2.09
N VAL A 81 0.44 11.18 -1.41
CA VAL A 81 -0.85 10.73 -0.86
C VAL A 81 -0.63 9.97 0.46
N PRO A 82 -1.60 9.95 1.38
CA PRO A 82 -1.53 9.08 2.55
C PRO A 82 -1.54 7.60 2.13
N ILE A 83 -0.74 6.81 2.85
CA ILE A 83 -0.66 5.36 2.68
C ILE A 83 -1.35 4.68 3.85
N LEU A 84 -2.31 3.81 3.53
CA LEU A 84 -2.99 2.95 4.49
C LEU A 84 -2.49 1.52 4.28
N ALA A 85 -1.91 0.93 5.32
CA ALA A 85 -1.46 -0.45 5.27
C ALA A 85 -2.63 -1.39 5.62
N GLY A 86 -2.82 -2.46 4.85
CA GLY A 86 -3.76 -3.52 5.22
C GLY A 86 -3.31 -4.23 6.50
N ALA A 87 -4.24 -4.50 7.40
CA ALA A 87 -3.97 -5.23 8.65
C ALA A 87 -5.02 -6.33 8.84
N GLY A 88 -4.60 -7.48 9.36
CA GLY A 88 -5.48 -8.63 9.56
C GLY A 88 -4.74 -9.84 10.11
N GLY A 89 -5.42 -10.98 10.14
CA GLY A 89 -4.93 -12.20 10.77
C GLY A 89 -5.29 -12.29 12.26
N PRO A 90 -4.66 -13.21 13.02
CA PRO A 90 -4.88 -13.35 14.46
C PRO A 90 -4.53 -12.06 15.22
N THR A 91 -5.18 -11.81 16.35
CA THR A 91 -5.05 -10.56 17.12
C THR A 91 -3.61 -10.18 17.45
N ARG A 92 -2.72 -11.15 17.71
CA ARG A 92 -1.31 -10.91 18.03
C ARG A 92 -0.42 -10.58 16.82
N VAL A 93 -0.89 -10.87 15.60
CA VAL A 93 -0.20 -10.53 14.35
C VAL A 93 -0.66 -9.15 13.86
N ALA A 94 -1.92 -8.81 14.13
CA ALA A 94 -2.52 -7.55 13.69
C ALA A 94 -2.12 -6.32 14.53
N ILE A 95 -1.56 -6.50 15.73
CA ILE A 95 -1.13 -5.43 16.66
C ILE A 95 0.38 -5.42 16.84
#